data_AF-A0A4Z0L352-F1
#
_entry.id   AF-A0A4Z0L352-F1
#
_cell.length_a   1.000
_cell.length_b   1.000
_cell.length_c   1.000
_cell.angle_alpha   90.00
_cell.angle_beta   90.00
_cell.angle_gamma   90.00
#
_symmetry.space_group_name_H-M   'P 1'
#
loop_
_entity.id
_entity.type
_entity.pdbx_description
1 polymer ?
#
loop_
_entity_poly.entity_id
_entity_poly.type
_entity_poly.pdbx_seq_one_letter_code
_entity_poly.pdbx_strand_id
1 'polypeptide(L)'
;LYTNETTLSLGLVCGLHHLKDAKKSVPQMLEDFKQHPAVAPLIAGGKLVEYAAHVVPEAGMNMQPELVGDGVLIAGDAAGMCMNLGFTIRGMDLAISAGEAAAKTVLSAMKRDDFSKQSLGEYRQHLDEGPMRDMRRDQQLSLRPR
;
A
#
# COMPACT_ATOMS: atom_id res chain seq x y z
N LEU A 1 -13.14 -10.16 1.29
CA LEU A 1 -14.52 -9.74 0.95
C LEU A 1 -14.86 -8.57 1.86
N TYR A 2 -15.16 -7.40 1.30
CA TYR A 2 -15.62 -6.24 2.06
C TYR A 2 -17.09 -5.96 1.77
N THR A 3 -17.83 -5.54 2.79
CA THR A 3 -19.23 -5.12 2.68
C THR A 3 -19.29 -3.60 2.59
N ASN A 4 -19.82 -3.09 1.49
CA ASN A 4 -20.13 -1.67 1.35
C ASN A 4 -21.62 -1.45 1.69
N GLU A 5 -22.13 -0.23 1.58
CA GLU A 5 -23.54 0.07 1.91
C GLU A 5 -24.53 -0.76 1.08
N THR A 6 -24.32 -0.82 -0.23
CA THR A 6 -25.23 -1.50 -1.17
C THR A 6 -24.52 -2.48 -2.12
N THR A 7 -23.21 -2.67 -1.96
CA THR A 7 -22.38 -3.53 -2.82
C THR A 7 -21.40 -4.37 -1.99
N LEU A 8 -20.79 -5.36 -2.62
CA LEU A 8 -19.74 -6.19 -2.02
C LEU A 8 -18.48 -6.09 -2.88
N SER A 9 -17.33 -5.94 -2.23
CA SER A 9 -16.02 -5.98 -2.89
C SER A 9 -15.35 -7.33 -2.63
N LEU A 10 -15.34 -8.20 -3.63
CA LEU A 10 -14.63 -9.49 -3.61
C LEU A 10 -13.33 -9.36 -4.40
N GLY A 11 -12.22 -9.73 -3.77
CA GLY A 11 -10.91 -9.70 -4.40
C GLY A 11 -9.99 -10.76 -3.81
N LEU A 12 -8.90 -11.01 -4.51
CA LEU A 12 -7.79 -11.85 -4.09
C LEU A 12 -6.48 -11.09 -4.30
N VAL A 13 -5.45 -11.50 -3.56
CA VAL A 13 -4.09 -10.97 -3.70
C VAL A 13 -3.17 -12.15 -3.99
N CYS A 14 -2.27 -11.97 -4.95
CA CYS A 14 -1.26 -12.96 -5.30
C CYS A 14 0.09 -12.27 -5.48
N GLY A 15 1.14 -12.83 -4.88
CA GLY A 15 2.50 -12.31 -5.04
C GLY A 15 2.99 -12.47 -6.48
N LEU A 16 3.51 -11.39 -7.06
CA LEU A 16 4.01 -11.35 -8.45
C LEU A 16 5.08 -12.42 -8.73
N HIS A 17 5.91 -12.74 -7.74
CA HIS A 17 6.97 -13.75 -7.83
C HIS A 17 6.42 -15.18 -8.05
N HIS A 18 5.18 -15.47 -7.66
CA HIS A 18 4.53 -16.76 -7.92
C HIS A 18 3.85 -16.85 -9.28
N LEU A 19 3.63 -15.71 -9.96
CA LEU A 19 2.89 -15.71 -11.23
C LEU A 19 3.65 -16.38 -12.38
N LYS A 20 4.99 -16.42 -12.31
CA LYS A 20 5.82 -17.11 -13.30
C LYS A 20 5.45 -18.60 -13.41
N ASP A 21 5.17 -19.24 -12.28
CA ASP A 21 4.90 -20.68 -12.21
C ASP A 21 3.39 -20.98 -12.15
N ALA A 22 2.55 -19.94 -12.22
CA ALA A 22 1.10 -20.08 -12.14
C ALA A 22 0.53 -20.74 -13.39
N LYS A 23 -0.30 -21.78 -13.19
CA LYS A 23 -1.01 -22.48 -14.28
C LYS A 23 -2.31 -21.79 -14.71
N LYS A 24 -2.72 -20.74 -14.00
CA LYS A 24 -3.97 -20.00 -14.20
C LYS A 24 -3.66 -18.51 -14.25
N SER A 25 -4.43 -17.77 -15.03
CA SER A 25 -4.36 -16.31 -15.01
C SER A 25 -4.98 -15.77 -13.72
N VAL A 26 -4.56 -14.56 -13.29
CA VAL A 26 -5.15 -13.88 -12.12
C VAL A 26 -6.68 -13.72 -12.24
N PRO A 27 -7.24 -13.33 -13.41
CA PRO A 27 -8.70 -13.33 -13.59
C PRO A 27 -9.34 -14.70 -13.38
N GLN A 28 -8.72 -15.78 -13.88
CA GLN A 28 -9.26 -17.14 -13.69
C GLN A 28 -9.22 -17.55 -12.22
N MET A 29 -8.18 -17.18 -11.47
CA MET A 29 -8.12 -17.42 -10.02
C MET A 29 -9.27 -16.72 -9.30
N LEU A 30 -9.70 -15.53 -9.75
CA LEU A 30 -10.83 -14.81 -9.16
C LEU A 30 -12.15 -15.50 -9.47
N GLU A 31 -12.35 -15.98 -10.69
CA GLU A 31 -13.53 -16.77 -11.05
C GLU A 31 -13.61 -18.08 -10.26
N ASP A 32 -12.48 -18.77 -10.08
CA ASP A 32 -12.42 -19.96 -9.23
C ASP A 32 -12.73 -19.62 -7.75
N PHE A 33 -12.21 -18.48 -7.26
CA PHE A 33 -12.46 -18.02 -5.89
C PHE A 33 -13.94 -17.67 -5.66
N LYS A 34 -14.62 -17.08 -6.65
CA LYS A 34 -16.07 -16.85 -6.62
C LYS A 34 -16.87 -18.14 -6.48
N GLN A 35 -16.38 -19.24 -7.06
CA GLN A 35 -17.03 -20.56 -6.99
C GLN A 35 -16.71 -21.34 -5.71
N HIS A 36 -15.77 -20.87 -4.89
CA HIS A 36 -15.39 -21.56 -3.67
C HIS A 36 -16.61 -21.73 -2.75
N PRO A 37 -16.83 -22.92 -2.12
CA PRO A 37 -18.04 -23.19 -1.33
C PRO A 37 -18.31 -22.20 -0.19
N ALA A 38 -17.25 -21.60 0.38
CA ALA A 38 -17.37 -20.57 1.41
C ALA A 38 -17.68 -19.16 0.87
N VAL A 39 -17.52 -18.93 -0.43
CA VAL A 39 -17.69 -17.61 -1.08
C VAL A 39 -18.96 -17.57 -1.92
N ALA A 40 -19.24 -18.62 -2.70
CA ALA A 40 -20.36 -18.66 -3.62
C ALA A 40 -21.72 -18.32 -2.97
N PRO A 41 -22.05 -18.80 -1.75
CA PRO A 41 -23.29 -18.42 -1.08
C PRO A 41 -23.36 -16.93 -0.71
N LEU A 42 -22.21 -16.30 -0.45
CA LEU A 42 -22.13 -14.90 -0.02
C LEU A 42 -22.37 -13.91 -1.15
N ILE A 43 -22.16 -14.33 -2.41
CA ILE A 43 -22.31 -13.50 -3.61
C ILE A 43 -23.46 -13.95 -4.51
N ALA A 44 -24.25 -14.94 -4.07
CA ALA A 44 -25.35 -15.50 -4.84
C ALA A 44 -26.41 -14.44 -5.19
N GLY A 45 -26.84 -14.42 -6.45
CA GLY A 45 -27.77 -13.40 -6.97
C GLY A 45 -27.16 -12.01 -7.18
N GLY A 46 -25.90 -11.79 -6.79
CA GLY A 46 -25.17 -10.57 -7.05
C GLY A 46 -24.86 -10.39 -8.55
N LYS A 47 -24.72 -9.13 -8.98
CA LYS A 47 -24.31 -8.76 -10.33
C LYS A 47 -22.95 -8.07 -10.28
N LEU A 48 -22.07 -8.39 -11.24
CA LEU A 48 -20.81 -7.67 -11.41
C LEU A 48 -21.09 -6.22 -11.82
N VAL A 49 -20.60 -5.27 -11.02
CA VAL A 49 -20.72 -3.82 -11.29
C VAL A 49 -19.41 -3.27 -11.83
N GLU A 50 -18.27 -3.74 -11.30
CA GLU A 50 -16.94 -3.27 -11.65
C GLU A 50 -15.91 -4.40 -11.54
N TYR A 51 -14.91 -4.37 -12.41
CA TYR A 51 -13.73 -5.23 -12.33
C TYR A 51 -12.48 -4.35 -12.42
N ALA A 52 -11.57 -4.49 -11.46
CA ALA A 52 -10.32 -3.75 -11.41
C ALA A 52 -9.18 -4.66 -10.93
N ALA A 53 -7.95 -4.28 -11.29
CA ALA A 53 -6.73 -4.90 -10.83
C ALA A 53 -5.70 -3.81 -10.49
N HIS A 54 -4.89 -4.04 -9.47
CA HIS A 54 -3.86 -3.11 -9.03
C HIS A 54 -2.63 -3.87 -8.54
N VAL A 55 -1.45 -3.26 -8.70
CA VAL A 55 -0.20 -3.79 -8.15
C VAL A 55 0.08 -3.07 -6.85
N VAL A 56 0.39 -3.82 -5.79
CA VAL A 56 0.76 -3.26 -4.49
C VAL A 56 2.24 -3.49 -4.19
N PRO A 57 2.92 -2.52 -3.55
CA PRO A 57 4.26 -2.74 -2.99
C PRO A 57 4.25 -3.83 -1.90
N GLU A 58 5.15 -4.81 -1.99
CA GLU A 58 5.23 -5.91 -1.00
C GLU A 58 6.55 -5.97 -0.21
N ALA A 59 7.61 -5.31 -0.68
CA ALA A 59 8.94 -5.42 -0.05
C ALA A 59 9.15 -4.48 1.17
N GLY A 60 8.14 -3.67 1.52
CA GLY A 60 8.14 -2.81 2.70
C GLY A 60 9.35 -1.86 2.75
N MET A 61 10.07 -1.83 3.87
CA MET A 61 11.24 -0.96 4.04
C MET A 61 12.38 -1.26 3.06
N ASN A 62 12.46 -2.48 2.51
CA ASN A 62 13.56 -2.89 1.64
C ASN A 62 13.47 -2.32 0.22
N MET A 63 12.32 -1.74 -0.16
CA MET A 63 12.10 -1.15 -1.49
C MET A 63 12.09 0.38 -1.47
N GLN A 64 12.48 1.00 -0.37
CA GLN A 64 12.42 2.45 -0.26
C GLN A 64 13.42 3.13 -1.20
N PRO A 65 12.93 4.00 -2.11
CA PRO A 65 13.82 4.77 -2.96
C PRO A 65 14.40 5.96 -2.19
N GLU A 66 15.17 6.78 -2.89
CA GLU A 66 15.47 8.12 -2.41
C GLU A 66 14.18 8.95 -2.35
N LEU A 67 13.81 9.40 -1.14
CA LEU A 67 12.53 10.04 -0.88
C LEU A 67 12.51 11.55 -1.10
N VAL A 68 13.69 12.16 -1.22
CA VAL A 68 13.89 13.62 -1.28
C VAL A 68 14.95 13.93 -2.32
N GLY A 69 14.61 14.82 -3.25
CA GLY A 69 15.55 15.43 -4.19
C GLY A 69 15.32 16.93 -4.28
N ASP A 70 16.06 17.63 -5.13
CA ASP A 70 15.86 19.06 -5.36
C ASP A 70 14.48 19.30 -5.98
N GLY A 71 13.61 20.02 -5.25
CA GLY A 71 12.25 20.31 -5.67
C GLY A 71 11.29 19.11 -5.70
N VAL A 72 11.67 17.94 -5.17
CA VAL A 72 10.86 16.72 -5.27
C VAL A 72 10.80 15.93 -3.96
N LEU A 73 9.60 15.44 -3.63
CA LEU A 73 9.31 14.52 -2.53
C LEU A 73 8.55 13.30 -3.07
N ILE A 74 8.87 12.10 -2.58
CA ILE A 74 8.17 10.86 -2.95
C ILE A 74 7.35 10.36 -1.75
N ALA A 75 6.08 10.04 -1.96
CA ALA A 75 5.14 9.61 -0.92
C ALA A 75 4.29 8.41 -1.35
N GLY A 76 3.65 7.75 -0.37
CA GLY A 76 2.71 6.64 -0.60
C GLY A 76 3.35 5.43 -1.27
N ASP A 77 2.61 4.78 -2.17
CA ASP A 77 3.05 3.55 -2.85
C ASP A 77 4.32 3.76 -3.68
N ALA A 78 4.51 4.96 -4.26
CA ALA A 78 5.74 5.31 -4.98
C ALA A 78 6.97 5.33 -4.06
N ALA A 79 6.78 5.59 -2.77
CA ALA A 79 7.81 5.52 -1.74
C ALA A 79 7.91 4.14 -1.08
N GLY A 80 7.13 3.14 -1.54
CA GLY A 80 7.06 1.81 -0.93
C GLY A 80 6.33 1.79 0.42
N MET A 81 5.48 2.78 0.70
CA MET A 81 4.76 2.91 1.99
C MET A 81 3.49 2.07 2.03
N CYS A 82 3.64 0.75 1.83
CA CYS A 82 2.58 -0.23 1.90
C CYS A 82 3.12 -1.49 2.60
N MET A 83 2.28 -2.10 3.44
CA MET A 83 2.57 -3.31 4.19
C MET A 83 1.48 -4.34 3.93
N ASN A 84 1.86 -5.48 3.35
CA ASN A 84 0.99 -6.63 3.15
C ASN A 84 1.51 -7.83 3.95
N LEU A 85 1.08 -7.95 5.21
CA LEU A 85 1.54 -8.99 6.15
C LEU A 85 0.54 -10.16 6.28
N GLY A 86 -0.26 -10.40 5.24
CA GLY A 86 -1.27 -11.45 5.18
C GLY A 86 -2.56 -11.11 5.93
N PHE A 87 -2.49 -10.91 7.25
CA PHE A 87 -3.65 -10.53 8.07
C PHE A 87 -3.80 -9.03 8.24
N THR A 88 -2.70 -8.29 8.08
CA THR A 88 -2.65 -6.85 8.20
C THR A 88 -2.24 -6.27 6.86
N ILE A 89 -3.14 -5.48 6.27
CA ILE A 89 -2.89 -4.72 5.06
C ILE A 89 -2.98 -3.25 5.45
N ARG A 90 -1.87 -2.52 5.32
CA ARG A 90 -1.74 -1.09 5.61
C ARG A 90 -1.17 -0.42 4.38
N GLY A 91 -1.64 0.77 4.05
CA GLY A 91 -1.15 1.48 2.86
C GLY A 91 -1.83 2.82 2.70
N MET A 92 -3.17 2.85 2.74
CA MET A 92 -3.94 4.09 2.64
C MET A 92 -3.56 5.10 3.72
N ASP A 93 -3.48 4.65 4.96
CA ASP A 93 -3.16 5.49 6.10
C ASP A 93 -1.68 5.88 6.17
N LEU A 94 -0.78 4.99 5.72
CA LEU A 94 0.63 5.34 5.51
C LEU A 94 0.79 6.40 4.42
N ALA A 95 0.07 6.27 3.31
CA ALA A 95 0.07 7.24 2.21
C ALA A 95 -0.50 8.59 2.63
N ILE A 96 -1.60 8.62 3.39
CA ILE A 96 -2.17 9.85 3.96
C ILE A 96 -1.15 10.52 4.89
N SER A 97 -0.55 9.75 5.81
CA SER A 97 0.45 10.30 6.75
C SER A 97 1.69 10.84 6.04
N ALA A 98 2.11 10.18 4.96
CA ALA A 98 3.20 10.65 4.11
C ALA A 98 2.84 11.92 3.34
N GLY A 99 1.61 12.03 2.83
CA GLY A 99 1.10 13.25 2.22
C GLY A 99 1.09 14.43 3.18
N GLU A 100 0.65 14.21 4.43
CA GLU A 100 0.71 15.22 5.48
C GLU A 100 2.15 15.65 5.79
N ALA A 101 3.06 14.68 5.93
CA ALA A 101 4.48 14.95 6.14
C ALA A 101 5.07 15.78 4.99
N ALA A 102 4.77 15.43 3.75
CA ALA A 102 5.23 16.16 2.57
C ALA A 102 4.69 17.59 2.55
N ALA A 103 3.39 17.78 2.87
CA ALA A 103 2.78 19.11 2.93
C ALA A 103 3.45 19.98 4.00
N LYS A 104 3.72 19.45 5.21
CA LYS A 104 4.43 20.18 6.27
C LYS A 104 5.82 20.63 5.82
N THR A 105 6.58 19.74 5.17
CA THR A 105 7.90 20.07 4.64
C THR A 105 7.85 21.15 3.56
N VAL A 106 6.92 21.04 2.60
CA VAL A 106 6.78 22.04 1.52
C VAL A 106 6.37 23.40 2.10
N LEU A 107 5.46 23.45 3.07
CA LEU A 107 5.09 24.70 3.75
C LEU A 107 6.26 25.33 4.52
N SER A 108 7.14 24.51 5.10
CA SER A 108 8.38 24.97 5.75
C SER A 108 9.36 25.53 4.72
N ALA A 109 9.58 24.81 3.62
CA ALA A 109 10.42 25.24 2.50
C ALA A 109 9.94 26.55 1.86
N MET A 110 8.63 26.71 1.66
CA MET A 110 8.03 27.96 1.14
C MET A 110 8.32 29.17 2.01
N LYS A 111 8.37 29.02 3.35
CA LYS A 111 8.70 30.14 4.26
C LYS A 111 10.17 30.57 4.13
N ARG A 112 11.04 29.64 3.71
CA ARG A 112 12.48 29.87 3.52
C ARG A 112 12.84 30.23 2.09
N ASP A 113 11.92 30.04 1.14
CA ASP A 113 12.15 30.07 -0.30
C ASP A 113 13.32 29.16 -0.73
N ASP A 114 13.42 27.98 -0.11
CA ASP A 114 14.47 27.00 -0.37
C ASP A 114 13.88 25.60 -0.52
N PHE A 115 13.89 25.10 -1.75
CA PHE A 115 13.41 23.77 -2.13
C PHE A 115 14.56 22.83 -2.51
N SER A 116 15.79 23.15 -2.09
CA SER A 116 16.91 22.22 -2.21
C SER A 116 16.62 20.93 -1.47
N LYS A 117 17.25 19.84 -1.89
CA LYS A 117 17.20 18.54 -1.22
C LYS A 117 17.55 18.67 0.27
N GLN A 118 18.45 19.58 0.63
CA GLN A 118 18.83 19.83 2.02
C GLN A 118 17.66 20.41 2.83
N SER A 119 17.02 21.47 2.34
CA SER A 119 15.85 22.08 3.01
C SER A 119 14.66 21.12 3.08
N LEU A 120 14.46 20.32 2.03
CA LEU A 120 13.42 19.30 1.99
C LEU A 120 13.73 18.05 2.84
N GLY A 121 14.95 17.95 3.40
CA GLY A 121 15.37 16.83 4.26
C GLY A 121 14.51 16.66 5.52
N GLU A 122 13.81 17.72 5.96
CA GLU A 122 12.84 17.68 7.06
C GLU A 122 11.73 16.65 6.83
N TYR A 123 11.40 16.33 5.57
CA TYR A 123 10.42 15.31 5.24
C TYR A 123 10.75 13.96 5.89
N ARG A 124 12.02 13.59 5.90
CA ARG A 124 12.45 12.32 6.50
C ARG A 124 12.19 12.27 8.00
N GLN A 125 12.34 13.40 8.70
CA GLN A 125 12.06 13.50 10.13
C GLN A 125 10.57 13.27 10.40
N HIS A 126 9.69 13.93 9.64
CA HIS A 126 8.24 13.73 9.77
C HIS A 126 7.81 12.30 9.45
N LEU A 127 8.43 11.66 8.45
CA LEU A 127 8.18 10.26 8.14
C LEU A 127 8.62 9.34 9.29
N ASP A 128 9.81 9.58 9.86
CA ASP A 128 10.39 8.82 10.96
C ASP A 128 9.59 8.92 12.26
N GLU A 129 8.85 10.00 12.47
CA GLU A 129 7.93 10.17 13.60
C GLU A 129 6.54 9.55 13.34
N GLY A 130 6.21 9.26 12.08
CA GLY A 130 4.91 8.75 11.65
C GLY A 130 5.00 7.42 10.88
N PRO A 131 4.71 7.41 9.57
CA PRO A 131 4.51 6.17 8.80
C PRO A 131 5.73 5.24 8.81
N MET A 132 6.95 5.76 8.87
CA MET A 132 8.16 4.92 8.88
C MET A 132 8.38 4.22 10.21
N ARG A 133 8.03 4.86 11.33
CA ARG A 133 8.04 4.21 12.65
C ARG A 133 7.09 3.01 12.64
N ASP A 134 5.90 3.22 12.11
CA ASP A 134 4.86 2.20 12.05
C ASP A 134 5.28 1.04 11.13
N MET A 135 5.82 1.33 9.94
CA MET A 135 6.35 0.30 9.04
C MET A 135 7.47 -0.54 9.67
N ARG A 136 8.43 0.09 10.36
CA ARG A 136 9.51 -0.64 11.07
C ARG A 136 8.94 -1.54 12.15
N ARG A 137 7.94 -1.06 12.90
CA ARG A 137 7.26 -1.85 13.93
C ARG A 137 6.54 -3.06 13.33
N ASP A 138 5.78 -2.85 12.26
CA ASP A 138 5.00 -3.91 11.60
C ASP A 138 5.93 -4.95 10.95
N GLN A 139 7.04 -4.52 10.34
CA GLN A 139 8.05 -5.41 9.79
C GLN A 139 8.71 -6.28 10.87
N GLN A 140 9.07 -5.71 12.03
CA GLN A 140 9.60 -6.49 13.16
C GLN A 140 8.60 -7.54 13.66
N LEU A 141 7.30 -7.22 13.70
CA LEU A 141 6.26 -8.16 14.10
C LEU A 141 6.15 -9.33 13.13
N SER A 142 6.27 -9.08 11.82
CA SER A 142 6.22 -10.14 10.80
C SER A 142 7.40 -11.13 10.85
N LEU A 143 8.54 -10.72 11.39
CA LEU A 143 9.76 -11.53 11.47
C LEU A 143 9.84 -12.40 12.73
N ARG A 144 8.89 -12.25 13.68
CA ARG A 144 8.87 -13.09 14.88
C ARG A 144 8.44 -14.52 14.52
N PRO A 145 9.15 -15.56 14.99
CA PRO A 145 8.69 -16.93 14.82
C PRO A 145 7.30 -17.07 15.47
N ARG A 146 6.39 -17.72 14.75
CA ARG A 146 5.06 -18.06 15.25
C ARG A 146 5.12 -19.25 16.20
#